data_AF-A0A1M5WV50-F1
#
_entry.id   AF-A0A1M5WV50-F1
#
_cell.length_a   1.000
_cell.length_b   1.000
_cell.length_c   1.000
_cell.angle_alpha   90.00
_cell.angle_beta   90.00
_cell.angle_gamma   90.00
#
_symmetry.space_group_name_H-M   'P 1'
#
loop_
_entity.id
_entity.type
_entity.pdbx_description
1 polymer ?
#
loop_
_entity_poly.entity_id
_entity_poly.type
_entity_poly.pdbx_seq_one_letter_code
_entity_poly.pdbx_strand_id
1 'polypeptide(L)'
;MSTTDKQVCAAVAMVVLIHAIVLIVGLASSSFGIIVYLNLAVSVSLLLYWTQKQIRIQQHIMEFREMLVVVFEALVAGCSVYALIEAPVGWLWVAHVVISGIHFLAILVFFIFMLTFKIKKLF
;
A
#
# COMPACT_ATOMS: atom_id res chain seq x y z
N MET A 1 -23.42 4.64 8.30
CA MET A 1 -22.26 3.72 8.35
C MET A 1 -22.35 2.91 9.61
N SER A 2 -22.13 1.59 9.51
CA SER A 2 -22.01 0.71 10.67
C SER A 2 -20.77 1.11 11.50
N THR A 3 -20.69 0.66 12.75
CA THR A 3 -19.50 0.88 13.59
C THR A 3 -18.25 0.28 12.95
N THR A 4 -18.36 -0.90 12.34
CA THR A 4 -17.28 -1.54 11.58
C THR A 4 -16.82 -0.70 10.40
N ASP A 5 -17.75 -0.10 9.64
CA ASP A 5 -17.39 0.76 8.50
C ASP A 5 -16.58 1.99 8.97
N LYS A 6 -16.96 2.58 10.11
CA LYS A 6 -16.25 3.72 10.70
C LYS A 6 -14.83 3.33 11.12
N GLN A 7 -14.65 2.14 11.68
CA GLN A 7 -13.34 1.62 12.07
C GLN A 7 -12.43 1.38 10.86
N VAL A 8 -12.96 0.82 9.76
CA VAL A 8 -12.19 0.64 8.53
C VAL A 8 -11.77 1.98 7.94
N CYS A 9 -12.70 2.94 7.83
CA CYS A 9 -12.35 4.29 7.36
C CYS A 9 -11.29 4.96 8.24
N ALA A 10 -11.37 4.82 9.57
CA ALA A 10 -10.36 5.35 10.49
C ALA A 10 -8.99 4.67 10.28
N ALA A 11 -8.96 3.36 10.08
CA ALA A 11 -7.72 2.63 9.79
C ALA A 11 -7.09 3.08 8.47
N VAL A 12 -7.87 3.22 7.40
CA VAL A 12 -7.38 3.73 6.11
C VAL A 12 -6.88 5.17 6.23
N ALA A 13 -7.61 6.03 6.97
CA ALA A 13 -7.17 7.40 7.22
C ALA A 13 -5.81 7.46 7.96
N MET A 14 -5.62 6.58 8.96
CA MET A 14 -4.34 6.45 9.65
C MET A 14 -3.21 6.01 8.71
N VAL A 15 -3.47 5.05 7.83
CA VAL A 15 -2.48 4.62 6.82
C VAL A 15 -2.11 5.78 5.89
N VAL A 16 -3.09 6.52 5.38
CA VAL A 16 -2.86 7.71 4.53
C VAL A 16 -1.98 8.73 5.26
N LEU A 17 -2.26 9.02 6.54
CA LEU A 17 -1.47 9.95 7.34
C LEU A 17 -0.03 9.47 7.55
N ILE A 18 0.15 8.18 7.87
CA ILE A 18 1.48 7.58 8.06
C ILE A 18 2.28 7.65 6.76
N HIS A 19 1.68 7.29 5.62
CA HIS A 19 2.32 7.42 4.31
C HIS A 19 2.70 8.86 4.00
N ALA A 20 1.81 9.82 4.23
CA ALA A 20 2.10 11.23 3.99
C ALA A 20 3.31 11.70 4.83
N ILE A 21 3.34 11.37 6.13
CA ILE A 21 4.44 11.73 7.02
C ILE A 21 5.75 11.09 6.55
N VAL A 22 5.74 9.79 6.26
CA VAL A 22 6.94 9.07 5.84
C VAL A 22 7.46 9.55 4.49
N LEU A 23 6.57 9.94 3.57
CA LEU A 23 6.95 10.52 2.29
C LEU A 23 7.56 11.93 2.46
N ILE A 24 6.96 12.78 3.30
CA ILE A 24 7.50 14.11 3.62
C ILE A 24 8.87 13.98 4.28
N VAL A 25 9.01 13.09 5.28
CA VAL A 25 10.29 12.81 5.95
C VAL A 25 11.30 12.27 4.95
N GLY A 26 10.91 11.38 4.04
CA GLY A 26 11.77 10.88 2.98
C GLY A 26 12.21 11.94 1.97
N LEU A 27 11.37 12.92 1.68
CA LEU A 27 11.78 14.03 0.81
C LEU A 27 12.72 15.01 1.52
N ALA A 28 12.57 15.16 2.85
CA ALA A 28 13.37 16.07 3.67
C ALA A 28 14.67 15.44 4.22
N SER A 29 14.72 14.12 4.33
CA SER A 29 15.80 13.35 4.94
C SER A 29 16.05 12.08 4.14
N SER A 30 17.31 11.80 3.83
CA SER A 30 17.75 10.57 3.17
C SER A 30 17.67 9.33 4.09
N SER A 31 16.75 9.31 5.06
CA SER A 31 16.51 8.17 5.95
C SER A 31 15.85 7.05 5.15
N PHE A 32 16.71 6.27 4.50
CA PHE A 32 16.35 5.23 3.54
C PHE A 32 15.46 4.14 4.15
N GLY A 33 15.70 3.79 5.41
CA GLY A 33 15.08 2.62 6.02
C GLY A 33 13.56 2.75 6.23
N ILE A 34 13.07 3.90 6.67
CA ILE A 34 11.67 4.03 7.11
C ILE A 34 10.68 3.87 5.94
N ILE A 35 10.99 4.44 4.77
CA ILE A 35 10.17 4.29 3.57
C ILE A 35 10.12 2.82 3.12
N VAL A 36 11.27 2.15 3.13
CA VAL A 36 11.37 0.74 2.71
C VAL A 36 10.52 -0.15 3.62
N TYR A 37 10.61 0.04 4.95
CA TYR A 37 9.78 -0.72 5.89
C TYR A 37 8.29 -0.43 5.74
N LEU A 38 7.90 0.83 5.55
CA LEU A 38 6.50 1.19 5.39
C LEU A 38 5.91 0.59 4.10
N ASN A 39 6.61 0.74 2.97
CA ASN A 39 6.21 0.17 1.69
C ASN A 39 6.04 -1.35 1.81
N LEU A 40 7.01 -2.04 2.42
CA LEU A 40 6.93 -3.48 2.64
C LEU A 40 5.72 -3.85 3.51
N ALA A 41 5.55 -3.20 4.65
CA ALA A 41 4.49 -3.52 5.61
C ALA A 41 3.10 -3.38 4.98
N VAL A 42 2.88 -2.32 4.19
CA VAL A 42 1.58 -2.06 3.58
C VAL A 42 1.32 -3.01 2.41
N SER A 43 2.31 -3.22 1.53
CA SER A 43 2.14 -4.15 0.42
C SER A 43 1.94 -5.60 0.88
N VAL A 44 2.68 -6.05 1.89
CA VAL A 44 2.46 -7.37 2.50
C VAL A 44 1.07 -7.45 3.14
N SER A 45 0.62 -6.42 3.84
CA SER A 45 -0.73 -6.40 4.44
C SER A 45 -1.83 -6.49 3.38
N LEU A 46 -1.68 -5.80 2.25
CA LEU A 46 -2.62 -5.86 1.13
C LEU A 46 -2.63 -7.24 0.46
N LEU A 47 -1.46 -7.84 0.23
CA LEU A 47 -1.34 -9.20 -0.33
C LEU A 47 -1.98 -10.25 0.59
N LEU A 48 -1.73 -10.17 1.90
CA LEU A 48 -2.33 -11.07 2.89
C LEU A 48 -3.85 -10.91 2.94
N TYR A 49 -4.35 -9.67 3.00
CA TYR A 49 -5.77 -9.38 2.97
C TYR A 49 -6.44 -9.94 1.70
N TRP A 50 -5.82 -9.72 0.55
CA TRP A 50 -6.33 -10.23 -0.72
C TRP A 50 -6.34 -11.76 -0.74
N THR A 51 -5.28 -12.42 -0.29
CA THR A 51 -5.18 -13.89 -0.22
C THR A 51 -6.28 -14.47 0.67
N GLN A 52 -6.49 -13.89 1.85
CA GLN A 52 -7.58 -14.29 2.75
C GLN A 52 -8.96 -14.11 2.10
N LYS A 53 -9.18 -13.01 1.38
CA LYS A 53 -10.44 -12.75 0.66
C LYS A 53 -10.68 -13.81 -0.41
N GLN A 54 -9.69 -14.17 -1.23
CA GLN A 54 -9.84 -15.17 -2.28
C GLN A 54 -10.13 -16.57 -1.72
N ILE A 55 -9.40 -16.99 -0.67
CA ILE A 55 -9.66 -18.28 0.01
C ILE A 55 -11.09 -18.33 0.54
N ARG A 56 -11.58 -17.24 1.14
CA ARG A 56 -12.92 -17.17 1.73
C ARG A 56 -14.03 -17.21 0.67
N ILE A 57 -13.85 -16.53 -0.46
CA ILE A 57 -14.88 -16.41 -1.49
C ILE A 57 -14.87 -17.61 -2.46
N GLN A 58 -13.81 -18.44 -2.45
CA GLN A 58 -13.61 -19.56 -3.39
C GLN A 58 -13.71 -19.13 -4.86
N GLN A 59 -13.43 -17.86 -5.15
CA GLN A 59 -13.44 -17.35 -6.51
C GLN A 59 -12.12 -17.69 -7.19
N HIS A 60 -12.18 -18.53 -8.23
CA HIS A 60 -11.03 -18.86 -9.07
C HIS A 60 -10.88 -17.94 -10.29
N ILE A 61 -11.83 -17.04 -10.52
CA ILE A 61 -11.81 -16.10 -11.64
C ILE A 61 -11.35 -14.74 -11.12
N MET A 62 -10.10 -14.40 -11.41
CA MET A 62 -9.55 -13.07 -11.15
C MET A 62 -9.88 -12.12 -12.30
N GLU A 63 -10.40 -10.94 -11.96
CA GLU A 63 -10.49 -9.87 -12.94
C GLU A 63 -9.09 -9.31 -13.26
N PHE A 64 -8.88 -8.90 -14.51
CA PHE A 64 -7.59 -8.33 -14.95
C PHE A 64 -7.15 -7.13 -14.09
N ARG A 65 -8.11 -6.31 -13.63
CA ARG A 65 -7.82 -5.15 -12.77
C ARG A 65 -7.29 -5.58 -11.40
N GLU A 66 -7.88 -6.62 -10.80
CA GLU A 66 -7.39 -7.16 -9.51
C GLU A 66 -6.00 -7.76 -9.68
N MET A 67 -5.75 -8.49 -10.78
CA MET A 67 -4.45 -9.05 -11.09
C MET A 67 -3.36 -7.98 -11.20
N LEU A 68 -3.65 -6.85 -11.86
CA LEU A 68 -2.72 -5.71 -11.95
C LEU A 68 -2.36 -5.15 -10.58
N VAL A 69 -3.33 -5.00 -9.67
CA VAL A 69 -3.06 -4.52 -8.31
C VAL A 69 -2.18 -5.51 -7.54
N VAL A 70 -2.50 -6.81 -7.59
CA VAL A 70 -1.71 -7.83 -6.89
C VAL A 70 -0.27 -7.89 -7.41
N VAL A 71 -0.07 -7.82 -8.73
CA VAL A 71 1.27 -7.78 -9.33
C VAL A 71 2.01 -6.52 -8.90
N PHE A 72 1.35 -5.37 -8.90
CA PHE A 72 1.95 -4.13 -8.41
C PHE A 72 2.39 -4.26 -6.94
N GLU A 73 1.53 -4.74 -6.04
CA GLU A 73 1.88 -4.92 -4.63
C GLU A 73 3.02 -5.93 -4.44
N ALA A 74 3.05 -7.01 -5.23
CA ALA A 74 4.14 -7.98 -5.21
C ALA A 74 5.47 -7.36 -5.65
N LEU A 75 5.46 -6.50 -6.67
CA LEU A 75 6.64 -5.76 -7.11
C LEU A 75 7.12 -4.78 -6.03
N VAL A 76 6.22 -4.01 -5.39
CA VAL A 76 6.58 -3.10 -4.30
C VAL A 76 7.20 -3.86 -3.12
N ALA A 77 6.61 -4.98 -2.73
CA ALA A 77 7.15 -5.84 -1.68
C ALA A 77 8.53 -6.40 -2.07
N GLY A 78 8.68 -6.90 -3.29
CA GLY A 78 9.97 -7.40 -3.81
C GLY A 78 11.07 -6.33 -3.84
N CYS A 79 10.77 -5.14 -4.33
CA CYS A 79 11.69 -4.00 -4.31
C CYS A 79 12.08 -3.59 -2.89
N SER A 80 11.16 -3.73 -1.94
CA SER A 80 11.43 -3.42 -0.52
C SER A 80 12.31 -4.48 0.12
N VAL A 81 12.08 -5.77 -0.15
CA VAL A 81 12.96 -6.87 0.31
C VAL A 81 14.36 -6.72 -0.28
N TYR A 82 14.47 -6.43 -1.59
CA TYR A 82 15.75 -6.21 -2.25
C TYR A 82 16.53 -5.06 -1.59
N ALA A 83 15.85 -3.95 -1.28
CA ALA A 83 16.44 -2.79 -0.63
C ALA A 83 16.84 -3.00 0.84
N LEU A 84 16.34 -4.04 1.51
CA LEU A 84 16.77 -4.42 2.86
C LEU A 84 18.02 -5.29 2.88
N ILE A 85 18.31 -6.00 1.77
CA ILE A 85 19.42 -6.96 1.68
C ILE A 85 20.66 -6.30 1.09
N GLU A 86 20.48 -5.37 0.14
CA GLU A 86 21.59 -4.69 -0.54
C GLU A 86 22.05 -3.42 0.17
N ALA A 87 23.30 -3.04 -0.07
CA ALA A 87 23.82 -1.76 0.40
C ALA A 87 23.04 -0.59 -0.24
N PRO A 88 22.80 0.51 0.48
CA PRO A 88 21.97 1.60 -0.03
C PRO A 88 22.62 2.28 -1.25
N VAL A 89 22.09 2.00 -2.43
CA VAL A 89 22.49 2.66 -3.67
C VAL A 89 21.55 3.84 -3.96
N GLY A 90 22.10 5.00 -4.31
CA GLY A 90 21.32 6.24 -4.45
C GLY A 90 20.15 6.17 -5.45
N TRP A 91 20.24 5.35 -6.50
CA TRP A 91 19.13 5.16 -7.44
C TRP A 91 17.97 4.36 -6.83
N LEU A 92 18.26 3.42 -5.92
CA LEU A 92 17.26 2.60 -5.24
C LEU A 92 16.39 3.46 -4.30
N TRP A 93 16.96 4.55 -3.78
CA TRP A 93 16.26 5.53 -2.96
C TRP A 93 15.19 6.26 -3.76
N VAL A 94 15.59 6.79 -4.92
CA VAL A 94 14.69 7.50 -5.83
C VAL A 94 13.54 6.58 -6.24
N ALA A 95 13.85 5.32 -6.57
CA ALA A 95 12.84 4.32 -6.89
C ALA A 95 11.85 4.11 -5.74
N HIS A 96 12.33 3.99 -4.49
CA HIS A 96 11.48 3.81 -3.31
C HIS A 96 10.61 5.03 -3.00
N VAL A 97 11.14 6.25 -3.17
CA VAL A 97 10.36 7.48 -3.01
C VAL A 97 9.26 7.56 -4.07
N VAL A 98 9.57 7.26 -5.33
CA VAL A 98 8.58 7.24 -6.42
C VAL A 98 7.51 6.18 -6.18
N ILE A 99 7.91 4.95 -5.85
CA ILE A 99 6.99 3.86 -5.53
C ILE A 99 6.09 4.23 -4.35
N SER A 100 6.67 4.80 -3.28
CA SER A 100 5.91 5.24 -2.12
C SER A 100 4.90 6.34 -2.48
N GLY A 101 5.26 7.26 -3.38
CA GLY A 101 4.37 8.30 -3.90
C GLY A 101 3.20 7.74 -4.70
N ILE A 102 3.46 6.78 -5.60
CA ILE A 102 2.41 6.09 -6.36
C ILE A 102 1.48 5.33 -5.41
N HIS A 103 2.06 4.62 -4.44
CA HIS A 103 1.30 3.84 -3.47
C HIS A 103 0.43 4.74 -2.57
N PHE A 104 0.98 5.87 -2.11
CA PHE A 104 0.22 6.90 -1.40
C PHE A 104 -0.95 7.42 -2.23
N LEU A 105 -0.73 7.75 -3.52
CA LEU A 105 -1.78 8.23 -4.40
C LEU A 105 -2.89 7.18 -4.59
N ALA A 106 -2.53 5.91 -4.74
CA ALA A 106 -3.48 4.82 -4.86
C ALA A 106 -4.35 4.67 -3.60
N ILE A 107 -3.74 4.68 -2.41
CA ILE A 107 -4.46 4.60 -1.13
C ILE A 107 -5.34 5.86 -0.93
N LEU A 108 -4.86 7.03 -1.31
CA LEU A 108 -5.61 8.28 -1.22
C LEU A 108 -6.85 8.27 -2.13
N VAL A 109 -6.70 7.86 -3.39
CA VAL A 109 -7.82 7.69 -4.32
C VAL A 109 -8.82 6.69 -3.73
N PHE A 110 -8.35 5.54 -3.26
CA PHE A 110 -9.21 4.53 -2.63
C PHE A 110 -9.98 5.11 -1.43
N PHE A 111 -9.31 5.88 -0.56
CA PHE A 111 -9.94 6.52 0.59
C PHE A 111 -11.01 7.55 0.18
N ILE A 112 -10.73 8.39 -0.83
CA ILE A 112 -11.70 9.35 -1.38
C ILE A 112 -12.92 8.61 -1.93
N PHE A 113 -12.72 7.51 -2.65
CA PHE A 113 -13.81 6.67 -3.17
C PHE A 113 -14.65 6.06 -2.04
N MET A 114 -14.03 5.56 -0.97
CA MET A 114 -14.74 5.05 0.20
C MET A 114 -15.63 6.12 0.84
N LEU A 115 -15.12 7.34 1.02
CA LEU A 115 -15.88 8.45 1.60
C LEU A 115 -17.02 8.90 0.68
N THR A 116 -16.75 9.02 -0.62
CA THR A 116 -17.71 9.55 -1.61
C THR A 116 -18.85 8.58 -1.87
N PHE A 117 -18.53 7.31 -2.12
CA PHE A 117 -19.50 6.32 -2.56
C PHE A 117 -19.98 5.40 -1.43
N LYS A 118 -19.50 5.61 -0.19
CA LYS A 118 -19.76 4.73 0.97
C LYS A 118 -19.43 3.25 0.65
N ILE A 119 -18.46 3.03 -0.23
CA ILE A 119 -18.02 1.69 -0.64
C ILE A 119 -17.28 1.05 0.53
N LYS A 120 -17.69 -0.17 0.86
CA LYS A 120 -17.25 -0.93 2.05
C LYS A 120 -16.32 -2.10 1.71
N LYS A 121 -15.93 -2.23 0.45
CA LYS A 121 -15.12 -3.35 -0.04
C LYS A 121 -13.90 -2.78 -0.75
N LEU A 122 -12.75 -3.45 -0.57
CA LEU A 122 -11.50 -3.02 -1.19
C LEU A 122 -11.52 -3.12 -2.73
N PHE A 123 -12.46 -3.90 -3.27
CA PHE A 123 -12.88 -4.04 -4.66
C PHE A 123 -14.31 -4.60 -4.62
#